data_AF-A0A924IKZ9-F1
#
_entry.id   AF-A0A924IKZ9-F1
#
_cell.length_a   1.000
_cell.length_b   1.000
_cell.length_c   1.000
_cell.angle_alpha   90.00
_cell.angle_beta   90.00
_cell.angle_gamma   90.00
#
_symmetry.space_group_name_H-M   'P 1'
#
loop_
_entity.id
_entity.type
_entity.pdbx_description
1 polymer ?
#
loop_
_entity_poly.entity_id
_entity_poly.type
_entity_poly.pdbx_seq_one_letter_code
_entity_poly.pdbx_strand_id
1 'polypeptide(L)'
;MPGTSARESRQYPGEFALPPPAPTSFRQTLSVLRPGPFRRYMMGEGISMTGTWMQAMAQGWVMTTLTHSAFMLGMVSFAAGVPQLLLTMLGGSFADRYDKRLILLITQVVQILSSLTLGILVLTHRIQLWHVFALAALLGTSNAFEMPAASALVPE
;
A
#
# COMPACT_ATOMS: atom_id res chain seq x y z
N MET A 1 43.97 -53.46 19.42
CA MET A 1 43.80 -52.19 20.16
C MET A 1 42.44 -51.59 19.78
N PRO A 2 41.68 -51.10 20.77
CA PRO A 2 40.29 -50.61 20.64
C PRO A 2 40.23 -49.10 20.37
N GLY A 3 39.03 -48.60 20.03
CA GLY A 3 38.68 -47.18 19.91
C GLY A 3 38.76 -46.67 18.47
N THR A 4 37.84 -45.87 17.93
CA THR A 4 37.02 -44.87 18.61
C THR A 4 35.87 -44.45 17.70
N SER A 5 34.68 -44.31 18.30
CA SER A 5 33.57 -43.43 17.92
C SER A 5 33.11 -43.48 16.45
N ALA A 6 32.04 -44.21 16.15
CA ALA A 6 30.69 -43.68 16.38
C ALA A 6 30.66 -42.17 16.07
N ARG A 7 30.60 -41.85 14.77
CA ARG A 7 30.09 -40.55 14.36
C ARG A 7 28.64 -40.52 14.82
N GLU A 8 28.46 -39.99 16.02
CA GLU A 8 27.19 -39.58 16.57
C GLU A 8 26.48 -38.76 15.49
N SER A 9 25.52 -39.42 14.85
CA SER A 9 24.24 -38.82 14.58
C SER A 9 23.85 -38.05 15.85
N ARG A 10 24.18 -36.75 15.90
CA ARG A 10 23.58 -35.80 16.82
C ARG A 10 22.11 -35.74 16.45
N GLN A 11 21.40 -36.74 16.95
CA GLN A 11 19.99 -36.76 17.17
C GLN A 11 19.74 -35.58 18.09
N TYR A 12 19.37 -34.45 17.50
CA TYR A 12 18.90 -33.29 18.24
C TYR A 12 17.73 -33.78 19.11
N PRO A 13 17.89 -33.81 20.44
CA PRO A 13 16.82 -34.26 21.31
C PRO A 13 15.74 -33.19 21.31
N GLY A 14 14.61 -33.51 20.68
CA GLY A 14 13.46 -32.63 20.57
C GLY A 14 13.66 -31.55 19.53
N GLU A 15 12.93 -31.67 18.41
CA GLU A 15 12.38 -30.48 17.77
C GLU A 15 11.93 -29.54 18.88
N PHE A 16 12.50 -28.33 18.90
CA PHE A 16 11.94 -27.18 19.60
C PHE A 16 10.54 -26.94 18.98
N ALA A 17 9.57 -27.78 19.33
CA ALA A 17 8.18 -27.56 19.05
C ALA A 17 7.83 -26.31 19.85
N LEU A 18 7.93 -25.15 19.18
CA LEU A 18 7.46 -23.90 19.74
C LEU A 18 6.06 -24.17 20.29
N PRO A 19 5.79 -23.86 21.58
CA PRO A 19 4.46 -24.06 22.12
C PRO A 19 3.46 -23.40 21.16
N PRO A 20 2.36 -24.09 20.80
CA PRO A 20 1.39 -23.53 19.87
C PRO A 20 0.98 -22.14 20.37
N PRO A 21 0.94 -21.12 19.49
CA PRO A 21 0.62 -19.77 19.91
C PRO A 21 -0.68 -19.80 20.70
N ALA A 22 -0.65 -19.26 21.91
CA ALA A 22 -1.83 -19.23 22.77
C ALA A 22 -2.98 -18.54 22.01
N PRO A 23 -4.23 -19.02 22.13
CA PRO A 23 -5.37 -18.41 21.46
C PRO A 23 -5.47 -16.95 21.91
N THR A 24 -5.14 -16.02 21.02
CA THR A 24 -5.22 -14.58 21.31
C THR A 24 -6.67 -14.19 21.50
N SER A 25 -7.03 -13.77 22.70
CA SER A 25 -8.36 -13.24 23.00
C SER A 25 -8.60 -11.95 22.21
N PHE A 26 -9.84 -11.69 21.79
CA PHE A 26 -10.24 -10.43 21.14
C PHE A 26 -9.77 -9.19 21.94
N ARG A 27 -9.77 -9.26 23.27
CA ARG A 27 -9.26 -8.19 24.15
C ARG A 27 -7.74 -7.99 24.06
N GLN A 28 -6.97 -9.04 23.77
CA GLN A 28 -5.53 -8.95 23.52
C GLN A 28 -5.25 -8.38 22.13
N THR A 29 -6.05 -8.71 21.11
CA THR A 29 -5.95 -8.06 19.79
C THR A 29 -6.27 -6.56 19.86
N LEU A 30 -7.27 -6.16 20.66
CA LEU A 30 -7.56 -4.75 20.92
C LEU A 30 -6.50 -4.04 21.78
N SER A 31 -5.63 -4.79 22.47
CA SER A 31 -4.56 -4.19 23.27
C SER A 31 -3.48 -3.52 22.41
N VAL A 32 -3.38 -3.88 21.13
CA VAL A 32 -2.44 -3.27 20.17
C VAL A 32 -2.90 -1.86 19.76
N LEU A 33 -4.20 -1.56 19.88
CA LEU A 33 -4.79 -0.22 19.70
C LEU A 33 -4.59 0.71 20.92
N ARG A 34 -3.85 0.28 21.94
CA ARG A 34 -3.47 1.15 23.06
C ARG A 34 -2.68 2.37 22.58
N PRO A 35 -2.69 3.49 23.31
CA PRO A 35 -1.96 4.70 22.92
C PRO A 35 -0.47 4.37 22.71
N GLY A 36 0.01 4.49 21.47
CA GLY A 36 1.37 4.14 21.10
C GLY A 36 1.67 4.45 19.63
N PRO A 37 2.91 4.24 19.17
CA PRO A 37 3.33 4.50 17.79
C PRO A 37 2.48 3.75 16.76
N PHE A 38 2.13 2.50 17.06
CA PHE A 38 1.29 1.65 16.20
C PHE A 38 -0.12 2.22 16.00
N ARG A 39 -0.78 2.72 17.05
CA ARG A 39 -2.11 3.35 16.92
C ARG A 39 -2.08 4.57 16.02
N ARG A 40 -1.03 5.39 16.10
CA ARG A 40 -0.86 6.58 15.24
C ARG A 40 -0.69 6.17 13.78
N TYR A 41 0.11 5.13 13.53
CA TYR A 41 0.26 4.55 12.20
C TYR A 41 -1.08 4.01 11.67
N MET A 42 -1.79 3.16 12.41
CA MET A 42 -3.09 2.62 11.96
C MET A 42 -4.12 3.71 11.67
N MET A 43 -4.20 4.75 12.50
CA MET A 43 -5.12 5.87 12.27
C MET A 43 -4.72 6.67 11.02
N GLY A 44 -3.43 6.97 10.85
CA GLY A 44 -2.92 7.68 9.68
C GLY A 44 -3.13 6.89 8.39
N GLU A 45 -2.84 5.60 8.42
CA GLU A 45 -3.02 4.68 7.29
C GLU A 45 -4.50 4.55 6.92
N GLY A 46 -5.39 4.38 7.90
CA GLY A 46 -6.83 4.29 7.66
C GLY A 46 -7.39 5.56 7.01
N ILE A 47 -6.94 6.74 7.45
CA ILE A 47 -7.32 8.02 6.84
C ILE A 47 -6.77 8.10 5.41
N SER A 48 -5.52 7.70 5.20
CA SER A 48 -4.86 7.78 3.89
C SER A 48 -5.53 6.85 2.87
N MET A 49 -5.78 5.59 3.23
CA MET A 49 -6.54 4.66 2.39
C MET A 49 -7.92 5.20 2.04
N THR A 50 -8.62 5.78 3.02
CA THR A 50 -9.94 6.39 2.77
C THR A 50 -9.82 7.53 1.76
N GLY A 51 -8.81 8.40 1.90
CA GLY A 51 -8.52 9.48 0.96
C GLY A 51 -8.26 8.97 -0.46
N THR A 52 -7.48 7.91 -0.62
CA THR A 52 -7.19 7.28 -1.91
C THR A 52 -8.47 6.78 -2.59
N TRP A 53 -9.35 6.10 -1.86
CA TRP A 53 -10.64 5.65 -2.39
C TRP A 53 -11.58 6.80 -2.72
N MET A 54 -11.63 7.84 -1.89
CA MET A 54 -12.40 9.06 -2.19
C MET A 54 -11.89 9.75 -3.44
N GLN A 55 -10.57 9.83 -3.64
CA GLN A 55 -9.97 10.40 -4.83
C GLN A 55 -10.32 9.59 -6.09
N ALA A 56 -10.27 8.26 -6.02
CA ALA A 56 -10.67 7.38 -7.13
C ALA A 56 -12.16 7.57 -7.50
N MET A 57 -13.04 7.65 -6.49
CA MET A 57 -14.46 7.93 -6.70
C MET A 57 -14.68 9.32 -7.31
N ALA A 58 -13.95 10.34 -6.85
CA ALA A 58 -14.02 11.69 -7.40
C ALA A 58 -13.61 11.74 -8.88
N GLN A 59 -12.53 11.04 -9.25
CA GLN A 59 -12.10 10.93 -10.66
C GLN A 59 -13.17 10.27 -11.52
N GLY A 60 -13.77 9.18 -11.04
CA GLY A 60 -14.85 8.49 -11.75
C GLY A 60 -16.10 9.36 -11.91
N TRP A 61 -16.48 10.09 -10.85
CA TRP A 61 -17.59 11.04 -10.89
C TRP A 61 -17.35 12.17 -11.90
N VAL A 62 -16.17 12.80 -11.85
CA VAL A 62 -15.79 13.86 -12.79
C VAL A 62 -15.80 13.35 -14.23
N MET A 63 -15.25 12.16 -14.48
CA MET A 63 -15.23 11.62 -15.83
C MET A 63 -16.64 11.38 -16.38
N THR A 64 -17.52 10.83 -15.53
CA THR A 64 -18.90 10.52 -15.90
C THR A 64 -19.71 11.80 -16.13
N THR A 65 -19.47 12.85 -15.36
CA THR A 65 -20.12 14.16 -15.56
C THR A 65 -19.63 14.88 -16.82
N LEU A 66 -18.39 14.66 -17.26
CA LEU A 66 -17.86 15.24 -18.49
C LEU A 66 -18.26 14.49 -19.76
N THR A 67 -18.44 13.17 -19.68
CA THR A 67 -18.59 12.32 -20.88
C THR A 67 -19.89 11.53 -20.95
N HIS A 68 -20.61 11.38 -19.84
CA HIS A 68 -21.81 10.55 -19.71
C HIS A 68 -21.66 9.10 -20.21
N SER A 69 -20.43 8.57 -20.20
CA SER A 69 -20.10 7.27 -20.79
C SER A 69 -19.38 6.34 -19.81
N ALA A 70 -19.92 5.13 -19.66
CA ALA A 70 -19.30 4.08 -18.86
C ALA A 70 -17.95 3.59 -19.45
N PHE A 71 -17.77 3.70 -20.78
CA PHE A 71 -16.53 3.34 -21.44
C PHE A 71 -15.36 4.21 -20.95
N MET A 72 -15.60 5.51 -20.84
CA MET A 72 -14.62 6.49 -20.38
C MET A 72 -14.22 6.26 -18.91
N LEU A 73 -15.16 5.86 -18.07
CA LEU A 73 -14.86 5.44 -16.70
C LEU A 73 -13.94 4.22 -16.68
N GLY A 74 -14.22 3.22 -17.52
CA GLY A 74 -13.33 2.07 -17.71
C GLY A 74 -11.92 2.50 -18.10
N MET A 75 -11.79 3.41 -19.08
CA MET A 75 -10.51 3.94 -19.53
C MET A 75 -9.73 4.63 -18.40
N VAL A 76 -10.39 5.33 -17.47
CA VAL A 76 -9.73 5.95 -16.31
C VAL A 76 -9.16 4.87 -15.39
N SER A 77 -9.92 3.81 -15.10
CA SER A 77 -9.44 2.67 -14.32
C SER A 77 -8.27 1.97 -15.01
N PHE A 78 -8.30 1.83 -16.34
CA PHE A 78 -7.17 1.33 -17.12
C PHE A 78 -5.94 2.24 -17.01
N ALA A 79 -6.12 3.56 -17.11
CA ALA A 79 -5.03 4.52 -16.99
C ALA A 79 -4.36 4.50 -15.60
N ALA A 80 -5.10 4.19 -14.54
CA ALA A 80 -4.52 3.93 -13.22
C ALA A 80 -3.88 2.54 -13.12
N GLY A 81 -4.52 1.50 -13.65
CA GLY A 81 -4.06 0.12 -13.52
C GLY A 81 -2.79 -0.20 -14.29
N VAL A 82 -2.60 0.38 -15.49
CA VAL A 82 -1.42 0.14 -16.33
C VAL A 82 -0.11 0.54 -15.65
N PRO A 83 0.09 1.80 -15.20
CA PRO A 83 1.31 2.17 -14.50
C PRO A 83 1.45 1.42 -13.19
N GLN A 84 0.33 1.14 -12.49
CA GLN A 84 0.37 0.36 -11.26
C GLN A 84 0.98 -1.02 -11.51
N LEU A 85 0.48 -1.77 -12.49
CA LEU A 85 0.96 -3.11 -12.83
C LEU A 85 2.44 -3.10 -13.27
N LEU A 86 2.80 -2.19 -14.18
CA LEU A 86 4.16 -2.11 -14.73
C LEU A 86 5.18 -1.71 -13.66
N LEU A 87 4.82 -0.73 -12.83
CA LEU A 87 5.73 -0.20 -11.82
C LEU A 87 5.75 -1.05 -10.54
N THR A 88 4.74 -1.86 -10.24
CA THR A 88 4.77 -2.72 -9.04
C THR A 88 5.90 -3.75 -9.13
N MET A 89 6.15 -4.32 -10.32
CA MET A 89 7.27 -5.23 -10.53
C MET A 89 8.63 -4.55 -10.29
N LEU A 90 8.77 -3.29 -10.71
CA LEU A 90 9.98 -2.49 -10.49
C LEU A 90 10.08 -1.97 -9.05
N GLY A 91 8.94 -1.64 -8.44
CA GLY A 91 8.78 -1.06 -7.12
C GLY A 91 9.32 -1.97 -6.03
N GLY A 92 9.15 -3.29 -6.17
CA GLY A 92 9.78 -4.26 -5.26
C GLY A 92 11.31 -4.15 -5.25
N SER A 93 11.94 -4.13 -6.43
CA SER A 93 13.41 -4.00 -6.53
C SER A 93 13.94 -2.64 -6.04
N PHE A 94 13.13 -1.58 -6.18
CA PHE A 94 13.44 -0.25 -5.66
C PHE A 94 13.28 -0.18 -4.14
N ALA A 95 12.24 -0.80 -3.59
CA ALA A 95 12.00 -0.86 -2.14
C ALA A 95 13.12 -1.58 -1.38
N ASP A 96 13.84 -2.49 -2.04
CA ASP A 96 14.99 -3.19 -1.45
C ASP A 96 16.26 -2.32 -1.39
N ARG A 97 16.35 -1.24 -2.19
CA ARG A 97 17.56 -0.42 -2.34
C ARG A 97 17.49 0.95 -1.66
N TYR A 98 16.30 1.47 -1.41
CA TYR A 98 16.09 2.82 -0.90
C TYR A 98 15.36 2.82 0.45
N ASP A 99 15.40 3.95 1.17
CA ASP A 99 14.68 4.10 2.43
C ASP A 99 13.16 4.07 2.19
N LYS A 100 12.54 2.98 2.62
CA LYS A 100 11.11 2.68 2.46
C LYS A 100 10.23 3.75 3.10
N ARG A 101 10.67 4.38 4.20
CA ARG A 101 9.93 5.47 4.85
C ARG A 101 9.88 6.71 3.97
N LEU A 102 10.98 7.02 3.28
CA LEU A 102 11.05 8.16 2.37
C LEU A 102 10.14 7.93 1.16
N ILE A 103 10.12 6.71 0.62
CA ILE A 103 9.23 6.34 -0.49
C ILE A 103 7.78 6.57 -0.11
N LEU A 104 7.33 6.03 1.03
CA LEU A 104 5.96 6.21 1.53
C LEU A 104 5.60 7.69 1.73
N LEU A 105 6.53 8.47 2.28
CA LEU A 105 6.29 9.89 2.50
C LEU A 105 6.14 10.65 1.18
N ILE A 106 6.99 10.36 0.20
CA ILE A 106 6.92 10.96 -1.14
C ILE A 106 5.61 10.59 -1.83
N THR A 107 5.24 9.30 -1.86
CA THR A 107 3.99 8.86 -2.51
C THR A 107 2.78 9.50 -1.83
N GLN A 108 2.77 9.59 -0.51
CA GLN A 108 1.68 10.21 0.23
C GLN A 108 1.55 11.71 -0.10
N VAL A 109 2.67 12.43 -0.16
CA VAL A 109 2.67 13.85 -0.54
C VAL A 109 2.18 14.04 -1.97
N VAL A 110 2.64 13.19 -2.91
CA VAL A 110 2.20 13.21 -4.30
C VAL A 110 0.69 12.97 -4.41
N GLN A 111 0.15 12.00 -3.68
CA GLN A 111 -1.29 11.74 -3.64
C GLN A 111 -2.07 12.94 -3.09
N ILE A 112 -1.64 13.53 -1.98
CA ILE A 112 -2.27 14.73 -1.41
C ILE A 112 -2.30 15.87 -2.43
N LEU A 113 -1.16 16.16 -3.07
CA LEU A 113 -1.06 17.20 -4.09
C LEU A 113 -1.95 16.90 -5.29
N SER A 114 -2.04 15.64 -5.71
CA SER A 114 -2.88 15.22 -6.82
C SER A 114 -4.38 15.39 -6.52
N SER A 115 -4.80 15.05 -5.30
CA SER A 115 -6.17 15.24 -4.81
C SER A 115 -6.54 16.72 -4.74
N LEU A 116 -5.65 17.55 -4.19
CA LEU A 116 -5.82 19.01 -4.15
C LEU A 116 -5.93 19.61 -5.56
N THR A 117 -5.07 19.17 -6.47
CA THR A 117 -5.09 19.60 -7.87
C THR A 117 -6.43 19.27 -8.52
N LEU A 118 -6.92 18.03 -8.34
CA LEU A 118 -8.24 17.62 -8.83
C LEU A 118 -9.35 18.53 -8.28
N GLY A 119 -9.36 18.76 -6.96
CA GLY A 119 -10.35 19.61 -6.29
C GLY A 119 -10.34 21.04 -6.84
N ILE A 120 -9.17 21.66 -6.98
CA ILE A 120 -9.02 23.01 -7.52
C ILE A 120 -9.52 23.09 -8.96
N LEU A 121 -9.20 22.11 -9.81
CA LEU A 121 -9.64 22.07 -11.21
C LEU A 121 -11.16 21.93 -11.33
N VAL A 122 -11.78 21.15 -10.45
CA VAL A 122 -13.25 21.00 -10.39
C VAL A 122 -13.90 22.32 -9.96
N LEU A 123 -13.40 22.94 -8.88
CA LEU A 123 -13.94 24.20 -8.35
C LEU A 123 -13.81 25.37 -9.33
N THR A 124 -12.73 25.39 -10.11
CA THR A 124 -12.47 26.43 -11.13
C THR A 124 -13.17 26.16 -12.47
N HIS A 125 -13.85 25.02 -12.61
CA HIS A 125 -14.49 24.55 -13.85
C HIS A 125 -13.53 24.49 -15.05
N ARG A 126 -12.22 24.29 -14.79
CA ARG A 126 -11.18 24.14 -15.82
C ARG A 126 -10.85 22.68 -16.10
N ILE A 127 -11.57 21.75 -15.48
CA ILE A 127 -11.30 20.33 -15.61
C ILE A 127 -11.58 19.82 -17.03
N GLN A 128 -10.68 18.98 -17.53
CA GLN A 128 -10.73 18.38 -18.86
C GLN A 128 -10.38 16.90 -18.75
N LEU A 129 -10.75 16.11 -19.76
CA LEU A 129 -10.56 14.66 -19.75
C LEU A 129 -9.10 14.25 -19.50
N TRP A 130 -8.14 14.95 -20.13
CA TRP A 130 -6.72 14.62 -19.98
C TRP A 130 -6.20 14.84 -18.56
N HIS A 131 -6.75 15.81 -17.81
CA HIS A 131 -6.40 16.01 -16.41
C HIS A 131 -6.80 14.79 -15.57
N VAL A 132 -7.99 14.23 -15.82
CA VAL A 132 -8.47 13.03 -15.11
C VAL A 132 -7.57 11.83 -15.42
N PHE A 133 -7.21 11.62 -16.69
CA PHE A 133 -6.30 10.54 -17.08
C PHE A 133 -4.90 10.70 -16.48
N ALA A 134 -4.33 11.91 -16.50
CA ALA A 134 -3.01 12.17 -15.92
C ALA A 134 -3.00 11.93 -14.40
N LEU A 135 -4.04 12.39 -13.70
CA LEU A 135 -4.17 12.18 -12.26
C LEU A 135 -4.45 10.72 -11.91
N ALA A 136 -5.18 9.98 -12.75
CA ALA A 136 -5.40 8.55 -12.58
C ALA A 136 -4.10 7.75 -12.75
N ALA A 137 -3.30 8.08 -13.76
CA ALA A 137 -1.98 7.47 -13.96
C ALA A 137 -1.03 7.76 -12.79
N LEU A 138 -1.07 8.99 -12.26
CA LEU A 138 -0.28 9.38 -11.09
C LEU A 138 -0.70 8.62 -9.82
N LEU A 139 -2.01 8.41 -9.64
CA LEU A 139 -2.56 7.61 -8.55
C LEU A 139 -2.06 6.16 -8.64
N GLY A 140 -2.18 5.54 -9.82
CA GLY A 140 -1.69 4.19 -10.07
C GLY A 140 -0.19 4.03 -9.85
N THR A 141 0.58 5.02 -10.31
CA THR A 141 2.03 5.09 -10.08
C THR A 141 2.35 5.13 -8.59
N SER A 142 1.66 5.97 -7.82
CA SER A 142 1.89 6.11 -6.39
C SER A 142 1.55 4.81 -5.64
N ASN A 143 0.43 4.19 -5.98
CA ASN A 143 0.00 2.91 -5.39
C ASN A 143 1.00 1.76 -5.64
N ALA A 144 1.70 1.76 -6.78
CA ALA A 144 2.71 0.74 -7.09
C ALA A 144 3.87 0.71 -6.10
N PHE A 145 4.24 1.87 -5.55
CA PHE A 145 5.32 2.01 -4.59
C PHE A 145 4.84 1.89 -3.14
N GLU A 146 3.58 2.23 -2.88
CA GLU A 146 2.97 2.17 -1.54
C GLU A 146 2.84 0.72 -1.04
N MET A 147 2.34 -0.21 -1.87
CA MET A 147 2.15 -1.62 -1.49
C MET A 147 3.41 -2.32 -0.92
N PRO A 148 4.57 -2.31 -1.61
CA PRO A 148 5.78 -2.98 -1.09
C PRO A 148 6.39 -2.25 0.12
N ALA A 149 6.18 -0.95 0.25
CA ALA A 149 6.73 -0.19 1.37
C ALA A 149 5.87 -0.34 2.64
N ALA A 150 4.54 -0.48 2.48
CA ALA A 150 3.61 -0.74 3.59
C ALA A 150 3.78 -2.14 4.19
N SER A 151 3.97 -3.18 3.34
CA SER A 151 4.16 -4.55 3.82
C SER A 151 5.44 -4.75 4.64
N ALA A 152 6.46 -3.94 4.40
CA ALA A 152 7.73 -3.99 5.14
C ALA A 152 7.70 -3.22 6.48
N LEU A 153 6.67 -2.40 6.73
CA LEU A 153 6.51 -1.66 7.99
C LEU A 153 5.79 -2.47 9.07
N VAL A 154 5.08 -3.54 8.68
CA VAL A 154 4.49 -4.51 9.62
C VAL A 154 5.62 -5.45 10.07
N PRO A 155 6.03 -5.42 11.35
CA PRO A 155 7.00 -6.38 11.86
C PRO A 155 6.39 -7.78 11.83
N GLU A 156 7.14 -8.76 11.32
CA GLU A 156 6.83 -10.19 11.47
C GLU A 156 6.87 -10.62 12.94
#